data_AF-A0A966BCL3-F1
#
_entry.id   AF-A0A966BCL3-F1
#
_cell.length_a   1.000
_cell.length_b   1.000
_cell.length_c   1.000
_cell.angle_alpha   90.00
_cell.angle_beta   90.00
_cell.angle_gamma   90.00
#
_symmetry.space_group_name_H-M   'P 1'
#
loop_
_entity.id
_entity.type
_entity.pdbx_description
1 polymer ?
#
loop_
_entity_poly.entity_id
_entity_poly.type
_entity_poly.pdbx_seq_one_letter_code
_entity_poly.pdbx_strand_id
1 'polypeptide(L)'
;MAMLPRPIIRRPIMMIIVSLLAIVMTALTPAAMIVLGLTDFITGYRRGRRVRIWLVLTCVLLNEAVGAVIGLLISVRFLGRSGSQKWLRANYRLEWWWCRSHLGAIKRFANISMEFDNPEVLAPGNAIIVARHASHVDALGPLHACDVAGVQALYTLKQELQWLPAMDLIANRTPNVWIDRTPRAGSPMLGKIEKLAAG
;
A
#
# COMPACT_ATOMS: atom_id res chain seq x y z
N MET A 1 2.70 -24.22 2.00
CA MET A 1 2.51 -22.75 1.96
C MET A 1 1.88 -22.34 3.28
N ALA A 2 2.52 -21.45 4.05
CA ALA A 2 2.07 -21.13 5.40
C ALA A 2 0.71 -20.40 5.34
N MET A 3 -0.31 -20.97 5.97
CA MET A 3 -1.61 -20.33 6.09
C MET A 3 -1.46 -19.05 6.93
N LEU A 4 -1.99 -17.93 6.45
CA LEU A 4 -1.97 -16.68 7.20
C LEU A 4 -2.71 -16.88 8.54
N PRO A 5 -2.18 -16.38 9.67
CA PRO A 5 -2.90 -16.42 10.93
C PRO A 5 -4.24 -15.67 10.83
N ARG A 6 -5.18 -16.03 11.70
CA ARG A 6 -6.50 -15.38 11.73
C ARG A 6 -6.35 -13.85 11.85
N PRO A 7 -7.16 -13.05 11.11
CA PRO A 7 -7.02 -11.59 11.12
C PRO A 7 -7.10 -10.97 12.53
N ILE A 8 -7.89 -11.57 13.42
CA ILE A 8 -8.03 -11.11 14.82
C ILE A 8 -6.73 -11.20 15.63
N ILE A 9 -5.83 -12.11 15.23
CA ILE A 9 -4.50 -12.28 15.84
C ILE A 9 -3.47 -11.46 15.04
N ARG A 10 -3.48 -11.61 13.72
CA ARG A 10 -2.49 -10.98 12.83
C ARG A 10 -2.51 -9.45 12.91
N ARG A 11 -3.69 -8.83 12.81
CA ARG A 11 -3.84 -7.37 12.73
C ARG A 11 -3.28 -6.63 13.95
N PRO A 12 -3.67 -6.95 15.20
CA PRO A 12 -3.13 -6.23 16.35
C PRO A 12 -1.61 -6.42 16.48
N ILE A 13 -1.11 -7.64 16.25
CA ILE A 13 0.34 -7.91 16.30
C ILE A 13 1.08 -7.09 15.26
N MET A 14 0.63 -7.09 14.00
CA MET A 14 1.30 -6.36 12.92
C MET A 14 1.18 -4.85 13.08
N MET A 15 0.06 -4.34 13.58
CA MET A 15 -0.07 -2.92 13.93
C MET A 15 0.94 -2.50 14.99
N ILE A 16 1.11 -3.30 16.05
CA ILE A 16 2.10 -3.04 17.10
C ILE A 16 3.51 -3.10 16.52
N ILE A 17 3.87 -4.16 15.80
CA ILE A 17 5.21 -4.34 15.23
C ILE A 17 5.55 -3.19 14.28
N VAL A 18 4.67 -2.87 13.33
CA VAL A 18 4.91 -1.80 12.35
C VAL A 18 4.99 -0.44 13.04
N SER A 19 4.15 -0.16 14.03
CA SER A 19 4.20 1.11 14.76
C SER A 19 5.49 1.24 15.57
N LEU A 20 5.90 0.18 16.28
CA LEU A 20 7.16 0.17 17.02
C LEU A 20 8.36 0.34 16.08
N LEU A 21 8.37 -0.37 14.94
CA LEU A 21 9.43 -0.24 13.96
C LEU A 21 9.47 1.17 13.36
N ALA A 22 8.31 1.77 13.05
CA ALA A 22 8.23 3.14 12.55
C ALA A 22 8.79 4.15 13.56
N ILE A 23 8.43 4.00 14.85
CA ILE A 23 8.93 4.85 15.93
C ILE A 23 10.45 4.70 16.08
N VAL A 24 10.95 3.45 16.13
CA VAL A 24 12.38 3.15 16.27
C VAL A 24 13.17 3.70 15.09
N MET A 25 12.72 3.46 13.84
CA MET A 25 13.40 3.98 12.66
C MET A 25 13.39 5.50 12.60
N THR A 26 12.30 6.13 13.03
CA THR A 26 12.22 7.60 13.14
C THR A 26 13.21 8.13 14.19
N ALA A 27 13.22 7.54 15.39
CA ALA A 27 14.14 7.93 16.46
C ALA A 27 15.62 7.73 16.08
N LEU A 28 15.92 6.67 15.32
CA LEU A 28 17.28 6.39 14.82
C LEU A 28 17.67 7.24 13.61
N THR A 29 16.75 7.98 13.00
CA THR A 29 17.03 8.73 11.77
C THR A 29 18.19 9.73 11.90
N PRO A 30 18.34 10.54 12.97
CA PRO A 30 19.48 11.44 13.11
C PRO A 30 20.82 10.70 13.11
N ALA A 31 20.92 9.59 13.86
CA ALA A 31 22.13 8.76 13.90
C ALA A 31 22.38 8.07 12.55
N ALA A 32 21.33 7.52 11.94
CA ALA A 32 21.41 6.86 10.64
C ALA A 32 21.87 7.83 9.53
N MET A 33 21.44 9.08 9.56
CA MET A 33 21.90 10.11 8.60
C MET A 33 23.40 10.33 8.69
N ILE A 34 23.97 10.37 9.91
CA ILE A 34 25.41 10.52 10.11
C ILE A 34 26.15 9.29 9.60
N VAL A 35 25.79 8.10 10.09
CA VAL A 35 26.48 6.85 9.78
C VAL A 35 26.37 6.49 8.29
N LEU A 36 25.17 6.51 7.74
CA LEU A 36 24.95 6.19 6.32
C LEU A 36 25.49 7.28 5.40
N GLY A 37 25.43 8.54 5.82
CA GLY A 37 26.01 9.66 5.08
C GLY A 37 27.53 9.56 4.98
N LEU A 38 28.21 9.27 6.10
CA LEU A 38 29.65 8.98 6.11
C LEU A 38 29.98 7.76 5.24
N THR A 39 29.17 6.71 5.31
CA THR A 39 29.36 5.51 4.49
C THR A 39 29.22 5.83 2.99
N ASP A 40 28.21 6.60 2.61
CA ASP A 40 28.00 7.07 1.24
C ASP A 40 29.15 7.95 0.75
N PHE A 41 29.70 8.79 1.62
CA PHE A 41 30.89 9.60 1.34
C PHE A 41 32.13 8.72 1.08
N ILE A 42 32.45 7.79 2.00
CA ILE A 42 33.63 6.91 1.90
C ILE A 42 33.56 6.01 0.66
N THR A 43 32.37 5.48 0.35
CA THR A 43 32.19 4.54 -0.78
C THR A 43 31.93 5.24 -2.12
N GLY A 44 32.01 6.57 -2.18
CA GLY A 44 31.88 7.34 -3.42
C GLY A 44 30.45 7.47 -3.97
N TYR A 45 29.41 7.08 -3.23
CA TYR A 45 28.02 7.29 -3.61
C TYR A 45 27.58 8.73 -3.31
N ARG A 46 28.05 9.66 -4.15
CA ARG A 46 27.93 11.13 -3.96
C ARG A 46 26.50 11.70 -3.87
N ARG A 47 25.46 10.88 -3.97
CA ARG A 47 24.05 11.33 -3.88
C ARG A 47 23.35 10.87 -2.60
N GLY A 48 24.06 10.30 -1.62
CA GLY A 48 23.46 9.89 -0.35
C GLY A 48 22.46 8.74 -0.53
N ARG A 49 22.79 7.77 -1.39
CA ARG A 49 21.86 6.69 -1.78
C ARG A 49 21.30 5.96 -0.57
N ARG A 50 22.13 5.62 0.42
CA ARG A 50 21.69 4.87 1.60
C ARG A 50 20.80 5.72 2.49
N VAL A 51 21.16 6.99 2.68
CA VAL A 51 20.34 7.95 3.43
C VAL A 51 18.95 8.10 2.79
N ARG A 52 18.88 8.24 1.46
CA ARG A 52 17.61 8.35 0.73
C ARG A 52 16.74 7.11 0.90
N ILE A 53 17.33 5.92 0.77
CA ILE A 53 16.60 4.65 0.98
C ILE A 53 16.08 4.55 2.42
N TRP A 54 16.91 4.89 3.42
CA TRP A 54 16.50 4.93 4.82
C TRP A 54 15.27 5.83 5.00
N LEU A 55 15.31 7.05 4.48
CA LEU A 55 14.21 8.01 4.61
C LEU A 55 12.93 7.53 3.91
N VAL A 56 13.04 6.94 2.70
CA VAL A 56 11.89 6.32 2.03
C VAL A 56 11.28 5.21 2.90
N LEU A 57 12.10 4.29 3.40
CA LEU A 57 11.63 3.17 4.23
C LEU A 57 10.97 3.65 5.53
N THR A 58 11.56 4.63 6.21
CA THR A 58 10.98 5.24 7.41
C THR A 58 9.61 5.85 7.09
N CYS A 59 9.48 6.59 5.99
CA CYS A 59 8.21 7.17 5.58
C CYS A 59 7.16 6.12 5.21
N VAL A 60 7.55 5.03 4.54
CA VAL A 60 6.65 3.90 4.23
C VAL A 60 6.08 3.31 5.51
N LEU A 61 6.92 3.04 6.51
CA LEU A 61 6.48 2.49 7.79
C LEU A 61 5.59 3.45 8.58
N LEU A 62 5.92 4.74 8.59
CA LEU A 62 5.08 5.77 9.19
C LEU A 62 3.71 5.85 8.50
N ASN A 63 3.68 5.85 7.17
CA ASN A 63 2.43 5.88 6.40
C ASN A 63 1.58 4.63 6.64
N GLU A 64 2.20 3.45 6.76
CA GLU A 64 1.53 2.21 7.17
C GLU A 64 0.92 2.31 8.58
N ALA A 65 1.69 2.80 9.56
CA ALA A 65 1.19 2.97 10.92
C ALA A 65 0.01 3.97 10.98
N VAL A 66 0.17 5.14 10.35
CA VAL A 66 -0.87 6.17 10.29
C VAL A 66 -2.11 5.68 9.53
N GLY A 67 -1.92 5.01 8.39
CA GLY A 67 -3.00 4.43 7.61
C GLY A 67 -3.78 3.37 8.38
N ALA A 68 -3.10 2.53 9.16
CA ALA A 68 -3.72 1.55 10.03
C ALA A 68 -4.56 2.21 11.13
N VAL A 69 -4.03 3.25 11.79
CA VAL A 69 -4.77 4.03 12.80
C VAL A 69 -6.00 4.69 12.20
N ILE A 70 -5.88 5.38 11.06
CA ILE A 70 -7.02 5.99 10.37
C ILE A 70 -8.05 4.92 9.98
N GLY A 71 -7.58 3.76 9.51
CA GLY A 71 -8.43 2.61 9.21
C GLY A 71 -9.22 2.13 10.43
N LEU A 72 -8.61 2.07 11.61
CA LEU A 72 -9.31 1.75 12.86
C LEU A 72 -10.33 2.83 13.23
N LEU A 73 -9.97 4.10 13.11
CA LEU A 73 -10.88 5.22 13.36
C LEU A 73 -12.11 5.18 12.43
N ILE A 74 -11.93 4.84 11.15
CA ILE A 74 -13.03 4.61 10.21
C ILE A 74 -13.91 3.45 10.69
N SER A 75 -13.34 2.35 11.18
CA SER A 75 -14.12 1.23 11.73
C SER A 75 -14.96 1.64 12.93
N VAL A 76 -14.40 2.43 13.85
CA VAL A 76 -15.13 2.95 15.02
C VAL A 76 -16.23 3.91 14.58
N ARG A 77 -15.91 4.84 13.67
CA ARG A 77 -16.85 5.87 13.16
C ARG A 77 -18.08 5.29 12.46
N PHE A 78 -17.93 4.11 11.86
CA PHE A 78 -18.97 3.39 11.11
C PHE A 78 -19.34 2.06 11.77
N LEU A 79 -19.15 1.91 13.08
CA LEU A 79 -19.53 0.71 13.80
C LEU A 79 -21.03 0.39 13.56
N GLY A 80 -21.33 -0.85 13.17
CA GLY A 80 -22.68 -1.28 12.79
C GLY A 80 -23.20 -0.74 11.44
N ARG A 81 -22.39 0.02 10.70
CA ARG A 81 -22.71 0.61 9.37
C ARG A 81 -21.66 0.31 8.30
N SER A 82 -20.85 -0.73 8.55
CA SER A 82 -19.93 -1.30 7.55
C SER A 82 -20.70 -1.68 6.28
N GLY A 83 -20.14 -1.39 5.11
CA GLY A 83 -20.79 -1.62 3.82
C GLY A 83 -21.68 -0.48 3.32
N SER A 84 -21.93 0.57 4.11
CA SER A 84 -22.62 1.76 3.62
C SER A 84 -21.79 2.52 2.57
N GLN A 85 -22.44 3.23 1.64
CA GLN A 85 -21.77 4.06 0.63
C GLN A 85 -20.82 5.12 1.22
N LYS A 86 -21.10 5.60 2.44
CA LYS A 86 -20.22 6.54 3.15
C LYS A 86 -18.97 5.84 3.70
N TRP A 87 -19.13 4.62 4.21
CA TRP A 87 -18.02 3.80 4.69
C TRP A 87 -17.09 3.41 3.55
N LEU A 88 -17.64 2.98 2.41
CA LEU A 88 -16.85 2.61 1.25
C LEU A 88 -16.04 3.80 0.71
N ARG A 89 -16.68 4.98 0.55
CA ARG A 89 -16.00 6.23 0.18
C ARG A 89 -14.89 6.63 1.16
N ALA A 90 -15.08 6.41 2.46
CA ALA A 90 -14.04 6.69 3.45
C ALA A 90 -12.81 5.78 3.29
N ASN A 91 -13.01 4.50 2.98
CA ASN A 91 -11.90 3.57 2.73
C ASN A 91 -11.19 3.88 1.41
N TYR A 92 -11.91 4.25 0.35
CA TYR A 92 -11.25 4.70 -0.91
C TYR A 92 -10.44 5.98 -0.73
N ARG A 93 -10.94 6.94 0.06
CA ARG A 93 -10.15 8.14 0.40
C ARG A 93 -8.88 7.78 1.17
N LEU A 94 -8.96 6.81 2.07
CA LEU A 94 -7.80 6.30 2.78
C LEU A 94 -6.82 5.58 1.84
N GLU A 95 -7.32 4.79 0.89
CA GLU A 95 -6.50 4.11 -0.14
C GLU A 95 -5.74 5.10 -1.02
N TRP A 96 -6.42 6.14 -1.51
CA TRP A 96 -5.78 7.20 -2.29
C TRP A 96 -4.78 8.01 -1.47
N TRP A 97 -5.12 8.39 -0.24
CA TRP A 97 -4.18 9.04 0.67
C TRP A 97 -2.93 8.17 0.90
N TRP A 98 -3.14 6.87 1.12
CA TRP A 98 -2.06 5.91 1.36
C TRP A 98 -1.14 5.83 0.14
N CYS A 99 -1.70 5.68 -1.06
CA CYS A 99 -0.95 5.66 -2.32
C CYS A 99 -0.14 6.96 -2.53
N ARG A 100 -0.81 8.12 -2.42
CA ARG A 100 -0.18 9.44 -2.58
C ARG A 100 0.94 9.68 -1.57
N SER A 101 0.77 9.22 -0.34
CA SER A 101 1.77 9.38 0.72
C SER A 101 3.03 8.55 0.44
N HIS A 102 2.87 7.34 -0.09
CA HIS A 102 4.00 6.50 -0.51
C HIS A 102 4.73 7.10 -1.71
N LEU A 103 4.01 7.52 -2.75
CA LEU A 103 4.58 8.17 -3.92
C LEU A 103 5.23 9.51 -3.58
N GLY A 104 4.65 10.27 -2.65
CA GLY A 104 5.22 11.51 -2.13
C GLY A 104 6.58 11.30 -1.45
N ALA A 105 6.72 10.24 -0.64
CA ALA A 105 8.00 9.89 -0.02
C ALA A 105 9.05 9.48 -1.07
N ILE A 106 8.65 8.66 -2.04
CA ILE A 106 9.50 8.24 -3.17
C ILE A 106 9.96 9.46 -3.97
N LYS A 107 9.04 10.36 -4.34
CA LYS A 107 9.38 11.61 -5.03
C LYS A 107 10.34 12.48 -4.21
N ARG A 108 10.05 12.67 -2.92
CA ARG A 108 10.82 13.57 -2.05
C ARG A 108 12.25 13.12 -1.81
N PHE A 109 12.47 11.82 -1.62
CA PHE A 109 13.76 11.29 -1.19
C PHE A 109 14.50 10.52 -2.30
N ALA A 110 13.78 9.80 -3.17
CA ALA A 110 14.39 9.09 -4.28
C ALA A 110 14.41 9.89 -5.59
N ASN A 111 13.67 11.02 -5.68
CA ASN A 111 13.50 11.81 -6.90
C ASN A 111 12.95 10.97 -8.07
N ILE A 112 11.98 10.11 -7.76
CA ILE A 112 11.25 9.29 -8.73
C ILE A 112 9.80 9.78 -8.74
N SER A 113 9.29 10.14 -9.91
CA SER A 113 7.89 10.48 -10.17
C SER A 113 7.30 9.51 -11.18
N MET A 114 5.98 9.35 -11.13
CA MET A 114 5.21 8.68 -12.16
C MET A 114 4.40 9.73 -12.89
N GLU A 115 4.39 9.64 -14.22
CA GLU A 115 3.58 10.46 -15.08
C GLU A 115 2.73 9.50 -15.92
N PHE A 116 1.49 9.88 -16.16
CA PHE A 116 0.56 9.11 -16.96
C PHE A 116 0.14 9.94 -18.15
N ASP A 117 0.31 9.38 -19.34
CA ASP A 117 -0.25 9.94 -20.56
C ASP A 117 -1.74 9.58 -20.61
N ASN A 118 -2.59 10.59 -20.79
CA ASN A 118 -4.04 10.47 -20.99
C ASN A 118 -4.79 9.63 -19.92
N PRO A 119 -4.65 9.93 -18.61
CA PRO A 119 -5.33 9.18 -17.56
C PRO A 119 -6.87 9.24 -17.65
N GLU A 120 -7.43 10.25 -18.33
CA GLU A 120 -8.87 10.41 -18.55
C GLU A 120 -9.54 9.24 -19.30
N VAL A 121 -8.76 8.43 -20.03
CA VAL A 121 -9.26 7.18 -20.65
C VAL A 121 -9.80 6.20 -19.60
N LEU A 122 -9.34 6.29 -18.35
CA LEU A 122 -9.83 5.47 -17.25
C LEU A 122 -11.12 5.99 -16.61
N ALA A 123 -11.52 7.25 -16.87
CA ALA A 123 -12.67 7.90 -16.23
C ALA A 123 -14.01 7.15 -16.37
N PRO A 124 -14.31 6.44 -17.48
CA PRO A 124 -15.52 5.63 -17.58
C PRO A 124 -15.60 4.46 -16.58
N GLY A 125 -14.49 4.08 -15.94
CA GLY A 125 -14.48 3.10 -14.85
C GLY A 125 -14.65 1.63 -15.28
N ASN A 126 -14.59 1.35 -16.58
CA ASN A 126 -14.76 0.01 -17.17
C ASN A 126 -13.49 -0.45 -17.91
N ALA A 127 -12.33 -0.31 -17.26
CA ALA A 127 -11.04 -0.67 -17.82
C ALA A 127 -10.35 -1.78 -17.00
N ILE A 128 -9.66 -2.68 -17.70
CA ILE A 128 -8.75 -3.65 -17.09
C ILE A 128 -7.33 -3.14 -17.29
N ILE A 129 -6.62 -2.86 -16.20
CA ILE A 129 -5.22 -2.41 -16.27
C ILE A 129 -4.29 -3.62 -16.20
N VAL A 130 -3.54 -3.84 -17.27
CA VAL A 130 -2.49 -4.87 -17.33
C VAL A 130 -1.14 -4.18 -17.36
N ALA A 131 -0.36 -4.34 -16.29
CA ALA A 131 0.94 -3.72 -16.15
C ALA A 131 2.05 -4.78 -16.06
N ARG A 132 3.21 -4.47 -16.66
CA ARG A 132 4.44 -5.25 -16.41
C ARG A 132 4.80 -5.10 -14.93
N HIS A 133 5.09 -6.21 -14.26
CA HIS A 133 5.48 -6.22 -12.85
C HIS A 133 6.98 -6.55 -12.73
N ALA A 134 7.80 -5.52 -12.59
CA ALA A 134 9.25 -5.60 -12.37
C ALA A 134 9.64 -5.34 -10.90
N SER A 135 8.81 -4.59 -10.16
CA SER A 135 9.08 -4.22 -8.77
C SER A 135 7.79 -4.14 -7.93
N HIS A 136 7.96 -4.13 -6.61
CA HIS A 136 6.85 -3.91 -5.68
C HIS A 136 6.19 -2.53 -5.85
N VAL A 137 6.98 -1.51 -6.21
CA VAL A 137 6.49 -0.13 -6.40
C VAL A 137 5.58 -0.04 -7.62
N ASP A 138 5.73 -0.93 -8.61
CA ASP A 138 4.92 -0.95 -9.83
C ASP A 138 3.43 -1.16 -9.52
N ALA A 139 3.10 -1.82 -8.40
CA ALA A 139 1.73 -2.00 -7.96
C ALA A 139 1.06 -0.68 -7.51
N LEU A 140 1.83 0.37 -7.21
CA LEU A 140 1.27 1.71 -6.93
C LEU A 140 0.87 2.45 -8.20
N GLY A 141 1.46 2.11 -9.34
CA GLY A 141 1.22 2.78 -10.63
C GLY A 141 -0.26 2.76 -11.03
N PRO A 142 -0.90 1.59 -11.20
CA PRO A 142 -2.31 1.56 -11.59
C PRO A 142 -3.23 2.20 -10.55
N LEU A 143 -2.87 2.17 -9.26
CA LEU A 143 -3.69 2.75 -8.19
C LEU A 143 -3.62 4.27 -8.28
N HIS A 144 -2.44 4.81 -8.57
CA HIS A 144 -2.25 6.23 -8.80
C HIS A 144 -2.93 6.70 -10.10
N ALA A 145 -2.89 5.90 -11.16
CA ALA A 145 -3.61 6.21 -12.40
C ALA A 145 -5.12 6.31 -12.16
N CYS A 146 -5.70 5.35 -11.43
CA CYS A 146 -7.11 5.38 -11.02
C CYS A 146 -7.43 6.60 -10.14
N ASP A 147 -6.57 6.92 -9.17
CA ASP A 147 -6.69 8.10 -8.31
C ASP A 147 -6.68 9.42 -9.10
N VAL A 148 -5.78 9.55 -10.08
CA VAL A 148 -5.71 10.71 -10.98
C VAL A 148 -6.97 10.80 -11.85
N ALA A 149 -7.46 9.68 -12.35
CA ALA A 149 -8.69 9.61 -13.15
C ALA A 149 -9.98 9.72 -12.32
N GLY A 150 -9.88 9.77 -10.98
CA GLY A 150 -11.04 9.87 -10.08
C GLY A 150 -11.88 8.59 -10.00
N VAL A 151 -11.33 7.44 -10.39
CA VAL A 151 -12.01 6.14 -10.39
C VAL A 151 -11.47 5.20 -9.32
N GLN A 152 -12.30 4.25 -8.90
CA GLN A 152 -11.96 3.29 -7.87
C GLN A 152 -11.22 2.11 -8.49
N ALA A 153 -10.09 1.75 -7.91
CA ALA A 153 -9.34 0.59 -8.37
C ALA A 153 -9.91 -0.69 -7.74
N LEU A 154 -10.08 -1.72 -8.58
CA LEU A 154 -10.47 -3.06 -8.17
C LEU A 154 -9.27 -3.99 -8.39
N TYR A 155 -8.57 -4.32 -7.32
CA TYR A 155 -7.29 -5.01 -7.39
C TYR A 155 -7.38 -6.51 -7.12
N THR A 156 -6.54 -7.25 -7.84
CA THR A 156 -6.07 -8.56 -7.41
C THR A 156 -4.74 -8.39 -6.66
N LEU A 157 -4.73 -8.73 -5.38
CA LEU A 157 -3.61 -8.46 -4.49
C LEU A 157 -3.01 -9.75 -3.96
N LYS A 158 -1.69 -9.80 -3.87
CA LYS A 158 -0.99 -10.93 -3.27
C LYS A 158 -1.37 -11.08 -1.79
N GLN A 159 -1.78 -12.28 -1.37
CA GLN A 159 -2.24 -12.55 0.01
C GLN A 159 -1.26 -12.11 1.09
N GLU A 160 0.05 -12.28 0.87
CA GLU A 160 1.10 -11.93 1.84
C GLU A 160 1.22 -10.43 2.10
N LEU A 161 0.60 -9.57 1.28
CA LEU A 161 0.54 -8.13 1.57
C LEU A 161 -0.34 -7.81 2.79
N GLN A 162 -1.15 -8.77 3.25
CA GLN A 162 -1.92 -8.64 4.48
C GLN A 162 -1.06 -8.60 5.76
N TRP A 163 0.27 -8.77 5.66
CA TRP A 163 1.18 -8.49 6.77
C TRP A 163 1.37 -6.99 7.03
N LEU A 164 1.08 -6.14 6.05
CA LEU A 164 1.07 -4.68 6.21
C LEU A 164 -0.31 -4.23 6.70
N PRO A 165 -0.41 -3.61 7.89
CA PRO A 165 -1.69 -3.43 8.56
C PRO A 165 -2.62 -2.42 7.87
N ALA A 166 -2.11 -1.33 7.28
CA ALA A 166 -2.98 -0.42 6.53
C ALA A 166 -3.50 -1.10 5.27
N MET A 167 -2.62 -1.78 4.54
CA MET A 167 -2.99 -2.54 3.35
C MET A 167 -4.01 -3.65 3.64
N ASP A 168 -3.81 -4.41 4.72
CA ASP A 168 -4.77 -5.44 5.18
C ASP A 168 -6.14 -4.82 5.48
N LEU A 169 -6.19 -3.69 6.19
CA LEU A 169 -7.45 -3.03 6.50
C LEU A 169 -8.14 -2.48 5.25
N ILE A 170 -7.44 -1.70 4.43
CA ILE A 170 -8.02 -1.02 3.27
C ILE A 170 -8.54 -2.05 2.27
N ALA A 171 -7.71 -3.01 1.87
CA ALA A 171 -8.06 -3.95 0.82
C ALA A 171 -9.11 -5.00 1.22
N ASN A 172 -9.30 -5.28 2.52
CA ASN A 172 -10.42 -6.12 2.95
C ASN A 172 -11.75 -5.34 3.09
N ARG A 173 -11.73 -4.03 2.85
CA ARG A 173 -12.89 -3.14 3.00
C ARG A 173 -13.33 -2.51 1.68
N THR A 174 -12.51 -2.65 0.65
CA THR A 174 -12.86 -2.40 -0.75
C THR A 174 -13.12 -3.75 -1.43
N PRO A 175 -13.69 -3.78 -2.66
CA PRO A 175 -14.01 -5.03 -3.35
C PRO A 175 -12.77 -5.81 -3.84
N ASN A 176 -11.55 -5.49 -3.38
CA ASN A 176 -10.31 -6.13 -3.79
C ASN A 176 -10.31 -7.65 -3.48
N VAL A 177 -9.60 -8.42 -4.31
CA VAL A 177 -9.50 -9.87 -4.19
C VAL A 177 -8.07 -10.28 -3.85
N TRP A 178 -7.91 -11.06 -2.77
CA TRP A 178 -6.61 -11.64 -2.42
C TRP A 178 -6.31 -12.92 -3.19
N ILE A 179 -5.12 -13.02 -3.76
CA ILE A 179 -4.65 -14.12 -4.62
C ILE A 179 -3.39 -14.81 -4.07
N ASP A 180 -3.34 -16.13 -4.22
CA ASP A 180 -2.15 -16.96 -4.00
C ASP A 180 -1.25 -17.01 -5.24
N ARG A 181 0.08 -17.06 -5.03
CA ARG A 181 1.06 -17.08 -6.12
C ARG A 181 0.99 -18.33 -7.01
N THR A 182 0.64 -19.47 -6.42
CA THR A 182 0.50 -20.73 -7.13
C THR A 182 -0.86 -21.31 -6.77
N PRO A 183 -1.93 -20.90 -7.47
CA PRO A 183 -3.26 -21.40 -7.21
C PRO A 183 -3.27 -22.92 -7.46
N ARG A 184 -3.88 -23.68 -6.55
CA ARG A 184 -4.11 -25.11 -6.78
C ARG A 184 -5.22 -25.27 -7.83
N ALA A 185 -5.18 -26.37 -8.58
CA ALA A 185 -6.28 -26.74 -9.46
C ALA A 185 -7.60 -26.77 -8.67
N GLY A 186 -8.66 -26.17 -9.21
CA GLY A 186 -9.96 -26.04 -8.53
C GLY A 186 -10.03 -24.93 -7.48
N SER A 187 -9.04 -24.04 -7.39
CA SER A 187 -9.09 -22.89 -6.48
C SER A 187 -10.29 -21.98 -6.80
N PRO A 188 -11.08 -21.54 -5.80
CA PRO A 188 -12.19 -20.60 -6.00
C PRO A 188 -11.71 -19.18 -6.39
N MET A 189 -10.39 -18.97 -6.52
CA MET A 189 -9.80 -17.70 -6.89
C MET A 189 -10.26 -17.21 -8.26
N LEU A 190 -10.35 -18.09 -9.27
CA LEU A 190 -10.84 -17.72 -10.60
C LEU A 190 -12.24 -17.12 -10.53
N GLY A 191 -13.17 -17.78 -9.85
CA GLY A 191 -14.53 -17.27 -9.67
C GLY A 191 -14.59 -15.96 -8.86
N LYS A 192 -13.62 -15.67 -7.98
CA LYS A 192 -13.53 -14.36 -7.31
C LYS A 192 -13.05 -13.27 -8.26
N ILE A 193 -12.09 -13.57 -9.13
CA ILE A 193 -11.59 -12.64 -10.15
C ILE A 193 -12.69 -12.38 -11.21
N GLU A 194 -13.42 -13.42 -11.63
CA GLU A 194 -14.57 -13.26 -12.53
C GLU A 194 -15.63 -12.35 -11.94
N LYS A 195 -15.99 -12.53 -10.66
CA LYS A 195 -16.91 -11.62 -9.96
C LYS A 195 -16.37 -10.20 -9.87
N LEU A 196 -15.07 -10.04 -9.61
CA LEU A 196 -14.43 -8.72 -9.57
C LEU A 196 -14.51 -8.00 -10.92
N ALA A 197 -14.29 -8.74 -12.02
CA ALA A 197 -14.34 -8.20 -13.38
C ALA A 197 -15.76 -7.84 -13.85
N ALA A 198 -16.79 -8.44 -13.24
CA ALA A 198 -18.18 -8.17 -13.56
C ALA A 198 -18.73 -6.86 -12.93
N GLY A 199 -18.04 -6.31 -11.92
CA GLY A 199 -18.48 -5.15 -11.14
C GLY A 199 -19.49 -5.50 -10.04
#